data_AF-A0A4Q1B317-F1
#
_entry.id   AF-A0A4Q1B317-F1
#
_cell.length_a   1.000
_cell.length_b   1.000
_cell.length_c   1.000
_cell.angle_alpha   90.00
_cell.angle_beta   90.00
_cell.angle_gamma   90.00
#
_symmetry.space_group_name_H-M   'P 1'
#
loop_
_entity.id
_entity.type
_entity.pdbx_description
1 polymer ?
#
loop_
_entity_poly.entity_id
_entity_poly.type
_entity_poly.pdbx_seq_one_letter_code
_entity_poly.pdbx_strand_id
1 'polypeptide(L)' 'MPFINTGELFEIFGVKIHIGVNIFALLMLGVFILSIFAFISAIKNKNVLGIIFGFLATVSFGFFSLATILTYGYPILHH' A
#
# COMPACT_ATOMS: atom_id res chain seq x y z
N MET A 1 16.12 8.02 -2.17
CA MET A 1 17.05 7.78 -1.04
C MET A 1 17.87 6.55 -1.38
N PRO A 2 19.22 6.60 -1.37
CA PRO A 2 20.09 5.57 -1.97
C PRO A 2 20.13 4.22 -1.23
N PHE A 3 19.50 4.08 -0.05
CA PHE A 3 19.54 2.88 0.80
C PHE A 3 18.36 1.91 0.58
N ILE A 4 17.43 2.25 -0.32
CA ILE A 4 16.16 1.55 -0.53
C ILE A 4 16.13 0.91 -1.94
N ASN A 5 17.29 0.56 -2.50
CA ASN A 5 17.37 -0.05 -3.84
C ASN A 5 18.44 -1.15 -3.81
N THR A 6 18.14 -2.24 -3.12
CA THR A 6 19.10 -3.32 -2.80
C THR A 6 19.12 -4.42 -3.86
N GLY A 7 18.37 -4.29 -4.95
CA GLY A 7 18.32 -5.25 -6.06
C GLY A 7 16.91 -5.59 -6.52
N GLU A 8 16.82 -6.17 -7.73
CA GLU A 8 15.60 -6.72 -8.32
C GLU A 8 15.24 -8.04 -7.62
N LEU A 9 14.00 -8.21 -7.15
CA LEU A 9 13.59 -9.45 -6.46
C LEU A 9 12.75 -10.36 -7.33
N PHE A 10 11.77 -9.78 -8.02
CA PHE A 10 10.77 -10.53 -8.76
C PHE A 10 10.22 -9.66 -9.89
N GLU A 11 10.00 -10.33 -11.02
CA GLU A 11 9.31 -9.78 -12.18
C GLU A 11 7.87 -10.27 -12.14
N ILE A 12 6.92 -9.34 -12.04
CA ILE A 12 5.50 -9.65 -12.05
C ILE A 12 4.92 -9.00 -13.32
N PHE A 13 4.45 -9.82 -14.27
CA PHE A 13 3.87 -9.35 -15.53
C PHE A 13 4.75 -8.35 -16.32
N GLY A 14 6.06 -8.59 -16.40
CA GLY A 14 6.99 -7.69 -17.10
C GLY A 14 7.42 -6.47 -16.28
N VAL A 15 6.96 -6.34 -15.04
CA VAL A 15 7.32 -5.26 -14.13
C VAL A 15 8.35 -5.75 -13.12
N LYS A 16 9.55 -5.17 -13.18
CA LYS A 16 10.64 -5.44 -12.23
C LYS A 16 10.39 -4.73 -10.90
N ILE A 17 10.30 -5.50 -9.82
CA ILE A 17 10.04 -4.97 -8.48
C ILE A 17 11.35 -4.99 -7.68
N HIS A 18 11.75 -3.81 -7.23
CA HIS A 18 12.97 -3.58 -6.47
C HIS A 18 12.69 -3.65 -4.96
N ILE A 19 13.63 -4.21 -4.16
CA ILE A 19 13.52 -4.14 -2.70
C ILE A 19 13.56 -2.67 -2.34
N GLY A 20 12.55 -2.23 -1.61
CA GLY A 20 12.50 -0.89 -1.08
C GLY A 20 11.17 -0.18 -1.23
N VAL A 21 11.17 0.98 -1.90
CA VAL A 21 10.00 1.88 -1.97
C VAL A 21 8.84 1.19 -2.70
N ASN A 22 9.18 0.36 -3.70
CA ASN A 22 8.25 -0.42 -4.51
C ASN A 22 7.49 -1.45 -3.66
N ILE A 23 8.20 -2.30 -2.92
CA ILE A 23 7.59 -3.29 -2.02
C ILE A 23 6.81 -2.60 -0.91
N PHE A 24 7.36 -1.54 -0.32
CA PHE A 24 6.68 -0.78 0.72
C PHE A 24 5.34 -0.22 0.24
N ALA A 25 5.31 0.39 -0.95
CA ALA A 25 4.09 0.91 -1.58
C ALA A 25 3.04 -0.19 -1.81
N LEU A 26 3.46 -1.35 -2.32
CA LEU A 26 2.59 -2.49 -2.55
C LEU A 26 2.03 -3.09 -1.26
N LEU A 27 2.85 -3.24 -0.22
CA LEU A 27 2.41 -3.76 1.07
C LEU A 27 1.39 -2.81 1.71
N MET A 28 1.63 -1.50 1.67
CA MET A 28 0.66 -0.51 2.12
C MET A 28 -0.64 -0.55 1.30
N LEU A 29 -0.56 -0.78 -0.01
CA LEU A 29 -1.74 -0.96 -0.86
C LEU A 29 -2.53 -2.22 -0.47
N GLY A 30 -1.84 -3.32 -0.16
CA GLY A 30 -2.46 -4.54 0.37
C GLY A 30 -3.19 -4.28 1.69
N VAL A 31 -2.53 -3.58 2.64
CA VAL A 31 -3.16 -3.18 3.91
C VAL A 31 -4.36 -2.26 3.69
N PHE A 32 -4.27 -1.32 2.74
CA PHE A 32 -5.39 -0.45 2.36
C PHE A 32 -6.62 -1.27 1.93
N ILE A 33 -6.45 -2.25 1.04
CA ILE A 33 -7.55 -3.12 0.60
C ILE A 33 -8.14 -3.90 1.78
N LEU A 34 -7.30 -4.50 2.62
CA LEU A 34 -7.76 -5.23 3.81
C LEU A 34 -8.50 -4.33 4.79
N SER A 35 -8.05 -3.08 4.96
CA SER A 35 -8.69 -2.12 5.85
C SER A 35 -10.09 -1.73 5.38
N ILE A 36 -10.36 -1.69 4.07
CA ILE A 36 -11.70 -1.44 3.52
C ILE A 36 -12.64 -2.57 3.95
N PHE A 37 -12.22 -3.83 3.84
CA PHE A 37 -13.03 -4.96 4.29
C PHE A 37 -13.27 -4.93 5.80
N ALA A 38 -12.26 -4.57 6.58
CA ALA A 38 -12.38 -4.40 8.03
C ALA A 38 -13.38 -3.28 8.38
N PHE A 39 -13.32 -2.15 7.68
CA PHE A 39 -14.23 -1.02 7.85
C PHE A 39 -15.67 -1.40 7.51
N ILE A 40 -15.92 -2.04 6.37
CA ILE A 40 -17.26 -2.52 5.98
C ILE A 40 -17.79 -3.53 7.02
N SER A 41 -16.94 -4.46 7.47
CA SER A 41 -17.32 -5.43 8.51
C SER A 41 -17.66 -4.75 9.83
N ALA A 42 -16.91 -3.72 10.24
CA ALA A 42 -17.18 -2.96 11.46
C ALA A 42 -18.51 -2.22 11.40
N ILE A 43 -18.87 -1.64 10.23
CA ILE A 43 -20.18 -1.02 10.00
C ILE A 43 -21.29 -2.06 10.18
N LYS A 44 -21.17 -3.23 9.53
CA LYS A 44 -22.17 -4.31 9.63
C LYS A 44 -22.39 -4.78 11.07
N ASN A 45 -21.32 -4.84 11.85
CA ASN A 45 -21.36 -5.26 13.26
C ASN A 45 -21.70 -4.12 14.24
N LYS A 46 -21.98 -2.90 13.74
CA LYS A 46 -22.21 -1.69 14.56
C LYS A 46 -21.09 -1.42 15.59
N ASN A 47 -19.87 -1.84 15.28
CA ASN A 47 -18.71 -1.65 16.15
C ASN A 47 -18.14 -0.24 15.93
N VAL A 48 -18.54 0.72 16.75
CA VAL A 48 -18.12 2.13 16.65
C VAL A 48 -16.61 2.29 16.66
N LEU A 49 -15.91 1.56 17.54
CA LEU A 49 -14.45 1.63 17.63
C LEU A 49 -13.78 1.10 16.36
N GLY A 50 -14.30 -0.04 15.85
CA GLY A 50 -13.83 -0.63 14.59
C GLY A 50 -14.11 0.25 13.37
N ILE A 51 -15.22 1.00 13.36
CA ILE A 51 -15.54 1.96 12.31
C ILE A 51 -14.51 3.09 12.30
N ILE A 52 -14.21 3.68 13.46
CA ILE A 52 -13.25 4.79 13.58
C ILE A 52 -11.85 4.32 13.15
N PHE A 53 -11.34 3.22 13.72
CA PHE A 53 -10.02 2.73 13.37
C PHE A 53 -9.93 2.16 11.96
N GLY A 54 -10.99 1.50 11.48
CA GLY A 54 -11.08 1.03 10.09
C GLY A 54 -11.00 2.21 9.11
N PHE A 55 -11.76 3.27 9.35
CA PHE A 55 -11.72 4.48 8.53
C PHE A 55 -10.34 5.14 8.55
N LEU A 56 -9.77 5.36 9.73
CA LEU A 56 -8.43 5.96 9.87
C LEU A 56 -7.35 5.12 9.17
N ALA A 57 -7.43 3.80 9.28
CA ALA A 57 -6.51 2.89 8.59
C ALA A 57 -6.68 3.00 7.07
N THR A 58 -7.91 2.95 6.56
CA THR A 58 -8.18 3.09 5.12
C THR A 58 -7.66 4.41 4.56
N VAL A 59 -7.94 5.53 5.23
CA VAL A 59 -7.45 6.84 4.78
C VAL A 59 -5.94 6.93 4.85
N SER A 60 -5.32 6.50 5.96
CA SER A 60 -3.87 6.62 6.15
C SER A 60 -3.08 5.73 5.19
N PHE A 61 -3.40 4.43 5.14
CA PHE A 61 -2.68 3.50 4.26
C PHE A 61 -2.95 3.77 2.78
N GLY A 62 -4.18 4.17 2.42
CA GLY A 62 -4.50 4.59 1.06
C GLY A 62 -3.71 5.83 0.65
N PHE A 63 -3.71 6.87 1.50
CA PHE A 63 -2.96 8.10 1.26
C PHE A 63 -1.46 7.84 1.11
N PHE A 64 -0.83 7.14 2.05
CA PHE A 64 0.61 6.90 1.99
C PHE A 64 1.00 5.95 0.85
N SER A 65 0.18 4.96 0.52
CA SER A 65 0.42 4.10 -0.65
C SER A 65 0.42 4.93 -1.93
N LEU A 66 -0.64 5.71 -2.17
CA LEU A 66 -0.75 6.56 -3.36
C LEU A 66 0.34 7.63 -3.40
N ALA A 67 0.60 8.33 -2.29
CA ALA A 67 1.66 9.33 -2.20
C ALA A 67 3.04 8.73 -2.52
N THR A 68 3.31 7.51 -2.05
CA THR A 68 4.56 6.82 -2.34
C THR A 68 4.67 6.46 -3.82
N ILE A 69 3.61 5.90 -4.40
CA ILE A 69 3.55 5.54 -5.83
C ILE A 69 3.76 6.77 -6.72
N LEU A 70 3.08 7.89 -6.40
CA LEU A 70 3.11 9.13 -7.19
C LEU A 70 4.43 9.90 -7.02
N THR A 71 5.05 9.86 -5.83
CA THR A 71 6.29 10.61 -5.55
C THR A 71 7.52 9.89 -6.06
N TYR A 72 7.59 8.56 -5.88
CA TYR A 72 8.78 7.78 -6.20
C TYR A 72 8.68 7.02 -7.51
N GLY A 73 7.51 7.02 -8.16
CA GLY A 73 7.27 6.28 -9.39
C GLY A 73 7.25 4.78 -9.12
N TYR A 74 6.06 4.19 -9.04
CA TYR A 74 5.92 2.73 -9.02
C TYR A 74 4.98 2.25 -10.13
N PRO A 75 5.44 1.34 -11.02
CA PRO A 75 6.81 0.85 -11.16
C PRO A 75 7.70 1.82 -11.95
N ILE A 76 9.00 1.80 -11.65
CA ILE A 76 10.01 2.50 -12.46
C ILE A 76 10.20 1.67 -13.73
N LEU A 77 9.49 2.04 -14.80
CA LEU A 77 9.68 1.47 -16.13
C LEU A 77 10.97 2.04 -16.72
N HIS A 78 12.13 1.49 -16.33
CA HIS A 78 13.34 1.68 -17.13
C HIS A 78 13.18 0.89 -18.42
N HIS A 79 13.03 1.61 -19.53
CA HIS A 79 13.33 1.07 -20.85
C HIS A 79 14.83 0.97 -21.06
#